data_AF-A0A9P7XNC9-F1
#
_entry.id   AF-A0A9P7XNC9-F1
#
_cell.length_a   1.000
_cell.length_b   1.000
_cell.length_c   1.000
_cell.angle_alpha   90.00
_cell.angle_beta   90.00
_cell.angle_gamma   90.00
#
_symmetry.space_group_name_H-M   'P 1'
#
loop_
_entity.id
_entity.type
_entity.pdbx_description
1 polymer ?
#
loop_
_entity_poly.entity_id
_entity_poly.type
_entity_poly.pdbx_seq_one_letter_code
_entity_poly.pdbx_strand_id
1 'polypeptide(L)' 'MSDQRKFGIDREIAAKLASKYDVGREVEARQWIETVVGEPFPYEGFQQSLKDGVILCK' A
#
# COMPACT_ATOMS: atom_id res chain seq x y z
N MET A 1 16.42 -1.08 31.06
CA MET A 1 14.98 -0.79 31.21
C MET A 1 14.60 0.22 30.14
N SER A 2 14.06 -0.24 29.01
CA SER A 2 13.60 0.67 27.95
C SER A 2 12.21 0.24 27.48
N ASP A 3 11.25 0.33 28.42
CA ASP A 3 9.82 0.25 28.15
C ASP A 3 9.38 1.57 27.52
N GLN A 4 9.64 1.75 26.22
CA GLN A 4 9.07 2.87 25.47
C GLN A 4 7.62 2.51 25.13
N ARG A 5 6.71 2.86 26.05
CA ARG A 5 5.26 2.78 25.86
C ARG A 5 4.86 3.59 24.63
N LYS A 6 4.74 2.91 23.49
CA LYS A 6 4.17 3.43 22.23
C LYS A 6 2.67 3.62 22.37
N PHE A 7 2.22 4.67 23.04
CA PHE A 7 0.80 5.02 23.07
C PHE A 7 0.63 6.53 22.94
N GLY A 8 -0.14 6.95 21.93
CA GLY A 8 -0.35 8.34 21.54
C GLY A 8 0.14 8.58 20.11
N ILE A 9 1.43 8.89 19.98
CA ILE A 9 2.05 9.36 18.73
C ILE A 9 1.96 8.33 17.59
N ASP A 10 2.31 7.06 17.83
CA ASP A 10 2.25 6.00 16.80
C ASP A 10 0.81 5.78 16.27
N ARG A 11 -0.19 5.94 17.13
CA ARG A 11 -1.59 5.71 16.79
C ARG A 11 -2.17 6.86 15.97
N GLU A 12 -1.80 8.10 16.29
CA GLU A 12 -2.19 9.29 15.53
C GLU A 12 -1.49 9.34 14.16
N ILE A 13 -0.22 8.92 14.10
CA ILE A 13 0.53 8.80 12.84
C ILE A 13 -0.08 7.70 11.96
N ALA A 14 -0.37 6.52 12.52
CA ALA A 14 -1.04 5.44 11.78
C ALA A 14 -2.44 5.86 11.29
N ALA A 15 -3.22 6.57 12.10
CA ALA A 15 -4.53 7.09 11.71
C ALA A 15 -4.43 8.15 10.58
N LYS A 16 -3.44 9.04 10.63
CA LYS A 16 -3.18 10.01 9.55
C LYS A 16 -2.72 9.34 8.25
N LEU A 17 -1.92 8.27 8.34
CA LEU A 17 -1.49 7.48 7.19
C LEU A 17 -2.67 6.71 6.58
N ALA A 18 -3.49 6.09 7.42
CA ALA A 18 -4.73 5.43 7.00
C ALA A 18 -5.72 6.43 6.38
N SER A 19 -5.81 7.65 6.91
CA SER A 19 -6.63 8.72 6.33
C SER A 19 -6.12 9.21 4.96
N LYS A 20 -4.88 8.90 4.57
CA LYS A 20 -4.36 9.17 3.22
C LYS A 20 -4.53 7.97 2.29
N TYR A 21 -4.85 6.79 2.83
CA TYR A 21 -5.03 5.58 2.06
C TYR A 21 -6.50 5.46 1.65
N ASP A 22 -6.75 5.69 0.37
CA ASP A 22 -8.07 5.60 -0.23
C ASP A 22 -8.18 4.27 -0.97
N VAL A 23 -9.03 3.37 -0.47
CA VAL A 23 -9.26 2.04 -1.07
C VAL A 23 -9.84 2.17 -2.49
N GLY A 24 -10.61 3.23 -2.77
CA GLY A 24 -11.09 3.51 -4.12
C GLY A 24 -9.94 3.80 -5.09
N ARG A 25 -8.96 4.60 -4.65
CA ARG A 25 -7.74 4.85 -5.43
C ARG A 25 -6.86 3.62 -5.58
N GLU A 26 -6.83 2.74 -4.59
CA GLU A 26 -6.11 1.46 -4.69
C GLU A 26 -6.66 0.61 -5.82
N VAL A 27 -7.98 0.45 -5.89
CA VAL A 27 -8.65 -0.33 -6.94
C VAL A 27 -8.45 0.32 -8.32
N GLU A 28 -8.59 1.64 -8.41
CA GLU A 28 -8.36 2.37 -9.66
C GLU A 28 -6.91 2.23 -10.13
N ALA A 29 -5.93 2.42 -9.22
CA ALA A 29 -4.52 2.26 -9.52
C ALA A 29 -4.19 0.82 -9.93
N ARG A 30 -4.81 -0.18 -9.28
CA ARG A 30 -4.66 -1.60 -9.65
C ARG A 30 -5.15 -1.83 -11.08
N GLN A 31 -6.38 -1.44 -11.40
CA GLN A 31 -6.93 -1.61 -12.74
C GLN A 31 -6.12 -0.87 -13.80
N TRP A 32 -5.65 0.33 -13.49
CA TRP A 32 -4.82 1.12 -14.39
C TRP A 32 -3.47 0.44 -14.65
N ILE A 33 -2.77 -0.03 -13.61
CA ILE A 33 -1.48 -0.73 -13.76
C ILE A 33 -1.66 -2.04 -14.53
N GLU A 34 -2.71 -2.83 -14.26
CA GLU A 34 -3.00 -4.05 -15.04
C GLU A 34 -3.29 -3.74 -16.51
N THR A 35 -3.94 -2.60 -16.78
CA THR A 35 -4.22 -2.15 -18.14
C THR A 35 -2.95 -1.67 -18.87
N VAL A 36 -2.05 -0.98 -18.16
CA VAL A 36 -0.80 -0.44 -18.74
C VAL A 36 0.21 -1.56 -18.97
N VAL A 37 0.40 -2.45 -18.00
CA VAL A 37 1.34 -3.57 -18.08
C VAL A 37 0.78 -4.71 -18.94
N GLY A 38 -0.55 -4.86 -19.00
CA GLY A 38 -1.24 -5.93 -19.73
C GLY A 38 -1.19 -7.28 -19.03
N GLU A 39 -0.77 -7.33 -17.77
CA GLU A 39 -0.69 -8.53 -16.95
C GLU A 39 -1.34 -8.31 -15.57
N PRO A 40 -1.97 -9.34 -14.98
CA PRO A 40 -2.56 -9.23 -13.66
C PRO A 40 -1.48 -9.11 -12.58
N PHE A 41 -1.84 -8.51 -11.44
CA PHE A 41 -0.93 -8.46 -10.29
C PHE A 41 -0.59 -9.87 -9.78
N PRO A 42 0.69 -10.12 -9.39
CA PRO A 42 1.15 -11.44 -8.95
C PRO A 42 0.57 -11.90 -7.60
N TYR A 43 0.12 -10.99 -6.73
CA TYR A 43 -0.48 -11.31 -5.43
C TYR A 43 -1.82 -10.59 -5.24
N GLU A 44 -2.63 -11.14 -4.34
CA GLU A 44 -3.92 -10.55 -3.93
C GLU A 44 -3.72 -9.15 -3.34
N GLY A 45 -2.69 -8.99 -2.49
CA GLY A 45 -2.35 -7.72 -1.86
C GLY A 45 -1.70 -6.74 -2.82
N PHE A 46 -2.31 -5.56 -3.00
CA PHE A 46 -1.79 -4.48 -3.85
C PHE A 46 -0.37 -4.08 -3.44
N GLN A 47 -0.14 -3.79 -2.17
CA GLN A 47 1.20 -3.40 -1.68
C GLN A 47 2.22 -4.54 -1.78
N GLN A 48 1.80 -5.79 -1.61
CA GLN A 48 2.70 -6.94 -1.71
C GLN A 48 3.20 -7.12 -3.14
N SER A 49 2.31 -6.96 -4.11
CA SER A 49 2.67 -7.06 -5.51
C SER A 49 3.54 -5.91 -6.01
N LEU A 50 3.41 -4.71 -5.42
CA LEU A 50 4.29 -3.59 -5.72
C LEU A 50 5.65 -3.67 -5.03
N LYS A 51 5.79 -4.49 -3.98
CA LYS A 51 7.01 -4.59 -3.18
C LYS A 51 8.20 -5.15 -3.96
N ASP A 52 7.95 -6.09 -4.86
CA ASP A 52 8.96 -6.70 -5.74
C ASP A 52 9.46 -5.71 -6.80
N GLY A 53 8.65 -4.70 -7.13
CA GLY A 53 9.00 -3.62 -8.06
C GLY A 53 9.01 -4.02 -9.53
N VAL A 54 9.00 -5.31 -9.88
CA VAL A 54 9.02 -5.79 -11.27
C VAL A 54 7.86 -5.23 -12.08
N ILE A 55 6.63 -5.23 -11.54
CA ILE A 55 5.46 -4.72 -12.26
C ILE A 55 5.49 -3.19 -12.47
N LEU A 56 6.27 -2.47 -11.67
CA LEU A 56 6.45 -1.01 -11.79
C LEU A 56 7.52 -0.64 -12.83
N CYS A 57 8.37 -1.58 -13.21
CA CYS A 57 9.48 -1.38 -14.15
C CYS A 57 9.17 -1.87 -15.57
N LYS A 58 8.02 -2.51 -15.78
CA LYS A 58 7.53 -2.93 -17.10
C LYS A 58 6.91 -1.75 -17.83
#